data_AF-A0A803SVP0-F1
#
_entry.id   AF-A0A803SVP0-F1
#
_cell.length_a   1.000
_cell.length_b   1.000
_cell.length_c   1.000
_cell.angle_alpha   90.00
_cell.angle_beta   90.00
_cell.angle_gamma   90.00
#
_symmetry.space_group_name_H-M   'P 1'
#
loop_
_entity.id
_entity.type
_entity.pdbx_description
1 polymer ?
#
loop_
_entity_poly.entity_id
_entity_poly.type
_entity_poly.pdbx_seq_one_letter_code
_entity_poly.pdbx_strand_id
1 'polypeptide(L)'
;SPRQLFDYLIIIDFESTCWNDRRKCYSQEIIEFPAVLLNTSDGEIESEFHMYVQPQEHPLLSEFCTELTGITQVHQVDDGVPLHICLSQFSKWIQKIQKEKNIIFTSGHSSCAASEGKLCAFVTWSDWDLGVCLHYECKRKQLRKPDILNSWIDLRATYKVFYSRKPQGLKGALQDVGIIFAGREHSGLDDSRNTAHLAWRMIRDGCVMKITKTLDKVSTPCFLLAFGLSVVGSHNLFVYLWNLGPSYKEFYC
;
A
#
# COMPACT_ATOMS: atom_id res chain seq x y z
N SER A 1 12.82 -22.70 -7.77
CA SER A 1 12.48 -21.73 -6.70
C SER A 1 11.80 -22.46 -5.55
N PRO A 2 11.94 -22.00 -4.30
CA PRO A 2 11.21 -22.56 -3.17
C PRO A 2 9.69 -22.39 -3.38
N ARG A 3 8.91 -23.34 -2.86
CA ARG A 3 7.45 -23.25 -2.88
C ARG A 3 7.01 -22.02 -2.08
N GLN A 4 6.29 -21.10 -2.72
CA GLN A 4 5.71 -19.93 -2.05
C GLN A 4 4.42 -20.32 -1.32
N LEU A 5 4.13 -19.59 -0.24
CA LEU A 5 2.84 -19.69 0.45
C LEU A 5 1.72 -19.03 -0.35
N PHE A 6 2.01 -17.86 -0.92
CA PHE A 6 1.09 -17.10 -1.74
C PHE A 6 1.25 -17.53 -3.20
N ASP A 7 0.16 -17.97 -3.82
CA ASP A 7 0.11 -18.26 -5.25
C ASP A 7 0.16 -16.98 -6.08
N TYR A 8 -0.42 -15.90 -5.55
CA TYR A 8 -0.46 -14.58 -6.18
C TYR A 8 0.04 -13.48 -5.26
N LEU A 9 0.60 -12.43 -5.86
CA LEU A 9 0.91 -11.17 -5.20
C LEU A 9 0.19 -10.04 -5.93
N ILE A 10 -0.39 -9.10 -5.18
CA ILE A 10 -0.91 -7.84 -5.75
C ILE A 10 0.01 -6.72 -5.33
N ILE A 11 0.73 -6.16 -6.29
CA ILE A 11 1.68 -5.08 -6.07
C ILE A 11 0.97 -3.74 -6.27
N ILE A 12 1.17 -2.81 -5.34
CA ILE A 12 0.60 -1.46 -5.36
C ILE A 12 1.73 -0.45 -5.13
N ASP A 13 1.72 0.65 -5.88
CA ASP A 13 2.62 1.80 -5.72
C ASP A 13 1.85 3.10 -6.02
N PHE A 14 1.54 3.90 -5.01
CA PHE A 14 0.73 5.11 -5.21
C PHE A 14 1.59 6.30 -5.56
N GLU A 15 1.11 7.12 -6.50
CA GLU A 15 1.57 8.50 -6.60
C GLU A 15 0.65 9.41 -5.77
N SER A 16 1.24 10.45 -5.17
CA SER A 16 0.51 11.43 -4.36
C SER A 16 0.93 12.86 -4.65
N THR A 17 0.08 13.80 -4.25
CA THR A 17 0.44 15.22 -4.22
C THR A 17 1.71 15.45 -3.40
N CYS A 18 2.64 16.22 -3.96
CA CYS A 18 3.90 16.56 -3.31
C CYS A 18 4.36 17.98 -3.66
N TRP A 19 5.27 18.52 -2.85
CA TRP A 19 5.79 19.89 -2.98
C TRP A 19 7.28 19.92 -2.64
N ASN A 20 8.03 20.81 -3.29
CA ASN A 20 9.46 20.99 -3.04
C ASN A 20 9.76 21.68 -1.67
N ASP A 21 8.78 22.41 -1.11
CA ASP A 21 8.95 23.10 0.17
C ASP A 21 8.76 22.14 1.36
N ARG A 22 9.89 21.56 1.80
CA ARG A 22 9.96 20.67 2.97
C ARG A 22 9.54 21.31 4.30
N ARG A 23 9.36 22.64 4.38
CA ARG A 23 8.95 23.32 5.62
C ARG A 23 7.44 23.30 5.84
N LYS A 24 6.67 23.01 4.79
CA LYS A 24 5.21 22.96 4.85
C LYS A 24 4.75 21.52 4.97
N CYS A 25 3.99 21.24 6.03
CA CYS A 25 3.41 19.93 6.28
C CYS A 25 2.04 19.84 5.59
N TYR A 26 2.04 19.80 4.26
CA TYR A 26 0.82 19.53 3.50
C TYR A 26 0.40 18.07 3.64
N SER A 27 -0.90 17.83 3.71
CA SER A 27 -1.43 16.47 3.68
C SER A 27 -1.35 15.95 2.24
N GLN A 28 -0.72 14.80 2.04
CA GLN A 28 -0.66 14.16 0.73
C GLN A 28 -2.00 13.47 0.41
N GLU A 29 -2.39 13.52 -0.85
CA GLU A 29 -3.56 12.84 -1.42
C GLU A 29 -3.12 11.98 -2.59
N ILE A 30 -3.64 10.75 -2.69
CA ILE A 30 -3.39 9.84 -3.79
C ILE A 30 -3.90 10.48 -5.09
N ILE A 31 -3.07 10.45 -6.14
CA ILE A 31 -3.39 10.95 -7.48
C ILE A 31 -3.25 9.87 -8.57
N GLU A 32 -2.60 8.75 -8.26
CA GLU A 32 -2.57 7.54 -9.10
C GLU A 32 -2.73 6.30 -8.22
N PHE A 33 -3.63 5.40 -8.60
CA PHE A 33 -3.90 4.15 -7.89
C PHE A 33 -3.75 2.95 -8.86
N PRO A 34 -2.54 2.41 -9.00
CA PRO A 34 -2.28 1.20 -9.74
C PRO A 34 -2.33 -0.03 -8.84
N ALA A 35 -2.58 -1.19 -9.45
CA ALA A 35 -2.26 -2.48 -8.86
C ALA A 35 -1.98 -3.51 -9.97
N VAL A 36 -1.01 -4.41 -9.75
CA VAL A 36 -0.71 -5.50 -10.69
C VAL A 36 -0.74 -6.85 -9.99
N LEU A 37 -1.36 -7.85 -10.61
CA LEU A 37 -1.50 -9.21 -10.12
C LEU A 37 -0.39 -10.09 -10.71
N LEU A 38 0.58 -10.46 -9.89
CA LEU A 38 1.70 -11.34 -10.23
C LEU A 38 1.39 -12.79 -9.85
N ASN A 39 1.53 -13.71 -10.80
CA ASN A 39 1.52 -15.16 -10.55
C ASN A 39 2.91 -15.62 -10.08
N THR A 40 2.99 -16.23 -8.90
CA THR A 40 4.28 -16.64 -8.30
C THR A 40 4.84 -17.95 -8.84
N SER A 41 4.10 -18.65 -9.71
CA SER A 41 4.56 -19.90 -10.31
C SER A 41 5.42 -19.69 -11.56
N ASP A 42 5.14 -18.64 -12.34
CA ASP A 42 5.79 -18.31 -13.61
C ASP A 42 6.35 -16.88 -13.66
N GLY A 43 5.89 -15.98 -12.79
CA GLY A 43 6.30 -14.58 -12.76
C GLY A 43 5.52 -13.68 -13.71
N GLU A 44 4.42 -14.16 -14.28
CA GLU A 44 3.60 -13.40 -15.22
C GLU A 44 2.67 -12.42 -14.49
N ILE A 45 2.51 -11.22 -15.07
CA ILE A 45 1.51 -10.25 -14.63
C ILE A 45 0.20 -10.57 -15.36
N GLU A 46 -0.78 -11.11 -14.63
CA GLU A 46 -2.01 -11.65 -15.22
C GLU A 46 -3.16 -10.63 -15.27
N SER A 47 -3.08 -9.55 -14.50
CA SER A 47 -4.10 -8.51 -14.47
C SER A 47 -3.55 -7.21 -13.90
N GLU A 48 -4.13 -6.09 -14.33
CA GLU A 48 -3.78 -4.76 -13.86
C GLU A 48 -5.04 -3.96 -13.57
N PHE A 49 -4.95 -3.10 -12.56
CA PHE A 49 -5.89 -2.04 -12.26
C PHE A 49 -5.13 -0.72 -12.30
N HIS A 50 -5.73 0.30 -12.89
CA HIS A 50 -5.13 1.63 -12.97
C HIS A 50 -6.21 2.70 -13.00
N MET A 51 -6.08 3.70 -12.15
CA MET A 51 -6.93 4.89 -12.15
C MET A 51 -6.15 6.10 -11.68
N TYR A 52 -6.39 7.25 -12.33
CA TYR A 52 -6.05 8.54 -11.74
C TYR A 52 -7.12 8.95 -10.72
N VAL A 53 -6.66 9.62 -9.67
CA VAL A 53 -7.50 10.06 -8.55
C VAL A 53 -7.45 11.58 -8.47
N GLN A 54 -8.62 12.21 -8.36
CA GLN A 54 -8.71 13.65 -8.19
C GLN A 54 -8.55 14.01 -6.70
N PRO A 55 -7.50 14.78 -6.31
CA PRO A 55 -7.36 15.29 -4.96
C PRO A 55 -8.44 16.35 -4.68
N GLN A 56 -8.95 16.39 -3.46
CA GLN A 56 -10.07 17.24 -3.07
C GLN A 56 -9.65 18.37 -2.11
N GLU A 57 -8.55 18.20 -1.39
CA GLU A 57 -8.02 19.20 -0.46
C GLU A 57 -7.02 20.13 -1.15
N HIS A 58 -6.19 19.56 -2.02
CA HIS A 58 -5.24 20.26 -2.88
C HIS A 58 -5.42 19.85 -4.35
N PRO A 59 -6.50 20.31 -5.01
CA PRO A 59 -6.87 19.86 -6.36
C PRO A 59 -5.88 20.25 -7.47
N LEU A 60 -5.04 21.27 -7.22
CA LEU A 60 -4.03 21.73 -8.16
C LEU A 60 -2.67 21.12 -7.81
N LEU A 61 -2.10 20.36 -8.73
CA LEU A 61 -0.76 19.81 -8.61
C LEU A 61 0.27 20.94 -8.58
N SER A 62 1.33 20.74 -7.79
CA SER A 62 2.51 21.59 -7.88
C SER A 62 3.33 21.23 -9.12
N GLU A 63 4.10 22.18 -9.64
CA GLU A 63 5.04 21.93 -10.75
C GLU A 63 6.00 20.79 -10.41
N PHE A 64 6.54 20.78 -9.18
CA PHE A 64 7.39 19.70 -8.68
C PHE A 64 6.71 18.33 -8.74
N CYS A 65 5.42 18.26 -8.39
CA CYS A 65 4.66 17.00 -8.44
C CYS A 65 4.52 16.50 -9.88
N THR A 66 4.11 17.37 -10.81
CA THR A 66 3.99 17.02 -12.22
C THR A 66 5.33 16.64 -12.85
N GLU A 67 6.42 17.34 -12.51
CA GLU A 67 7.76 16.98 -12.98
C GLU A 67 8.22 15.62 -12.43
N LEU A 68 7.99 15.38 -11.14
CA LEU A 68 8.39 14.14 -10.48
C LEU A 68 7.61 12.96 -11.05
N THR A 69 6.28 13.01 -11.05
CA THR A 69 5.41 11.86 -11.38
C THR A 69 5.05 11.75 -12.85
N GLY A 70 5.19 12.86 -13.60
CA GLY A 70 4.75 12.94 -15.00
C GLY A 70 3.24 13.05 -15.15
N ILE A 71 2.48 13.12 -14.05
CA ILE A 71 1.03 13.24 -14.06
C ILE A 71 0.65 14.69 -14.35
N THR A 72 -0.15 14.88 -15.40
CA THR A 72 -0.65 16.17 -15.87
C THR A 72 -1.94 16.56 -15.16
N GLN A 73 -2.12 17.86 -14.92
CA GLN A 73 -3.36 18.38 -14.34
C GLN A 73 -4.56 18.06 -15.25
N VAL A 74 -4.48 18.52 -16.50
CA VAL A 74 -5.53 18.32 -17.50
C VAL A 74 -5.50 16.87 -17.98
N HIS A 75 -6.68 16.28 -18.20
CA HIS A 75 -6.90 14.91 -18.71
C HIS A 75 -6.50 13.72 -17.83
N GLN A 76 -5.73 13.94 -16.76
CA GLN A 76 -5.39 12.87 -15.81
C GLN A 76 -5.96 13.16 -14.43
N VAL A 77 -5.57 14.28 -13.80
CA VAL A 77 -6.09 14.64 -12.47
C VAL A 77 -7.50 15.22 -12.55
N ASP A 78 -7.75 16.17 -13.45
CA ASP A 78 -9.04 16.84 -13.57
C ASP A 78 -10.17 15.87 -13.99
N ASP A 79 -9.84 14.89 -14.83
CA ASP A 79 -10.74 13.83 -15.29
C ASP A 79 -10.70 12.60 -14.36
N GLY A 80 -9.84 12.62 -13.34
CA GLY A 80 -9.69 11.57 -12.34
C GLY A 80 -10.93 11.44 -11.46
N VAL A 81 -11.08 10.29 -10.81
CA VAL A 81 -12.23 10.06 -9.91
C VAL A 81 -11.86 10.40 -8.46
N PRO A 82 -12.82 10.79 -7.60
CA PRO A 82 -12.56 10.90 -6.17
C PRO A 82 -12.12 9.55 -5.57
N LEU A 83 -11.27 9.57 -4.54
CA LEU A 83 -10.68 8.37 -3.94
C LEU A 83 -11.73 7.30 -3.56
N HIS A 84 -12.89 7.69 -3.04
CA HIS A 84 -13.93 6.73 -2.67
C HIS A 84 -14.51 5.95 -3.87
N ILE A 85 -14.59 6.57 -5.05
CA ILE A 85 -14.99 5.91 -6.29
C ILE A 85 -13.86 4.99 -6.75
N CYS A 86 -12.61 5.45 -6.70
CA CYS A 86 -11.44 4.61 -7.02
C CYS A 86 -11.42 3.34 -6.16
N LEU A 87 -11.60 3.45 -4.84
CA LEU A 87 -11.67 2.30 -3.92
C LEU A 87 -12.84 1.36 -4.24
N SER A 88 -13.98 1.90 -4.68
CA SER A 88 -15.12 1.09 -5.14
C SER A 88 -14.78 0.30 -6.41
N GLN A 89 -14.14 0.94 -7.40
CA GLN A 89 -13.73 0.27 -8.63
C GLN A 89 -12.62 -0.76 -8.40
N PHE A 90 -11.65 -0.43 -7.54
CA PHE A 90 -10.62 -1.37 -7.08
C PHE A 90 -11.25 -2.60 -6.42
N SER A 91 -12.25 -2.40 -5.55
CA SER A 91 -12.96 -3.51 -4.91
C SER A 91 -13.68 -4.42 -5.92
N LYS A 92 -14.24 -3.86 -7.00
CA LYS A 92 -14.84 -4.65 -8.09
C LYS A 92 -13.79 -5.44 -8.86
N TRP A 93 -12.62 -4.83 -9.13
CA TRP A 93 -11.49 -5.52 -9.75
C TRP A 93 -11.02 -6.69 -8.88
N ILE A 94 -10.86 -6.49 -7.57
CA ILE A 94 -10.55 -7.55 -6.61
C ILE A 94 -11.60 -8.69 -6.66
N GLN A 95 -12.89 -8.36 -6.61
CA GLN A 95 -13.96 -9.38 -6.69
C GLN A 95 -13.90 -10.19 -7.99
N LYS A 96 -13.61 -9.53 -9.12
CA LYS A 96 -13.44 -10.17 -10.41
C LYS A 96 -12.29 -11.19 -10.37
N ILE A 97 -11.09 -10.77 -9.97
CA ILE A 97 -9.92 -11.66 -9.94
C ILE A 97 -10.08 -12.78 -8.88
N GLN A 98 -10.76 -12.51 -7.76
CA GLN A 98 -11.08 -13.54 -6.77
C GLN A 98 -11.93 -14.66 -7.36
N LYS A 99 -12.96 -14.31 -8.14
CA LYS A 99 -13.82 -15.28 -8.81
C LYS A 99 -13.08 -16.03 -9.91
N GLU A 100 -12.31 -15.33 -10.74
CA GLU A 100 -11.62 -15.91 -11.91
C GLU A 100 -10.44 -16.81 -11.52
N LYS A 101 -9.75 -16.50 -10.42
CA LYS A 101 -8.50 -17.17 -10.00
C LYS A 101 -8.65 -17.97 -8.70
N ASN A 102 -9.84 -18.00 -8.11
CA ASN A 102 -10.11 -18.62 -6.81
C ASN A 102 -9.21 -18.06 -5.68
N ILE A 103 -9.03 -16.73 -5.64
CA ILE A 103 -8.12 -16.06 -4.69
C ILE A 103 -8.76 -15.87 -3.31
N ILE A 104 -7.98 -16.18 -2.27
CA ILE A 104 -8.30 -15.94 -0.87
C ILE A 104 -7.25 -15.00 -0.26
N PHE A 105 -7.71 -13.96 0.45
CA PHE A 105 -6.86 -13.10 1.29
C PHE A 105 -6.94 -13.56 2.74
N THR A 106 -5.80 -13.82 3.38
CA THR A 106 -5.77 -14.14 4.81
C THR A 106 -5.96 -12.86 5.62
N SER A 107 -7.15 -12.65 6.20
CA SER A 107 -7.28 -11.78 7.35
C SER A 107 -6.72 -12.54 8.55
N GLY A 108 -5.94 -11.87 9.43
CA GLY A 108 -5.17 -12.52 10.49
C GLY A 108 -5.97 -13.30 11.56
N HIS A 109 -7.27 -13.58 11.34
CA HIS A 109 -8.20 -14.16 12.31
C HIS A 109 -8.98 -15.39 11.79
N SER A 110 -8.63 -15.99 10.66
CA SER A 110 -9.22 -17.28 10.26
C SER A 110 -8.19 -18.41 10.40
N SER A 111 -8.13 -18.99 11.60
CA SER A 111 -7.76 -20.38 11.76
C SER A 111 -8.90 -21.27 11.24
N CYS A 112 -8.52 -22.35 10.55
CA CYS A 112 -9.34 -23.52 10.25
C CYS A 112 -10.28 -23.43 9.03
N ALA A 113 -9.79 -23.87 7.87
CA ALA A 113 -10.24 -25.08 7.17
C ALA A 113 -9.46 -25.19 5.85
N ALA A 114 -9.28 -26.39 5.34
CA ALA A 114 -8.66 -26.67 4.05
C ALA A 114 -9.47 -26.04 2.90
N SER A 115 -9.31 -24.73 2.68
CA SER A 115 -9.87 -24.06 1.52
C SER A 115 -8.92 -24.31 0.34
N GLU A 116 -9.40 -24.96 -0.72
CA GLU A 116 -8.71 -25.18 -2.00
C GLU A 116 -8.42 -23.87 -2.78
N GLY A 117 -8.49 -22.72 -2.12
CA GLY A 117 -8.24 -21.41 -2.72
C GLY A 117 -6.76 -21.07 -2.80
N LYS A 118 -6.44 -20.23 -3.78
CA LYS A 118 -5.11 -19.71 -4.03
C LYS A 118 -4.84 -18.51 -3.13
N LEU A 119 -3.81 -18.56 -2.31
CA LEU A 119 -3.54 -17.49 -1.36
C LEU A 119 -2.95 -16.28 -2.09
N CYS A 120 -3.38 -15.08 -1.70
CA CYS A 120 -2.87 -13.83 -2.23
C CYS A 120 -2.49 -12.84 -1.13
N ALA A 121 -1.40 -12.12 -1.34
CA ALA A 121 -0.94 -11.05 -0.45
C ALA A 121 -0.74 -9.74 -1.24
N PHE A 122 -0.99 -8.62 -0.56
CA PHE A 122 -0.59 -7.31 -1.06
C PHE A 122 0.90 -7.08 -0.83
N VAL A 123 1.53 -6.37 -1.76
CA VAL A 123 2.95 -6.00 -1.72
C VAL A 123 3.07 -4.53 -2.08
N THR A 124 3.93 -3.81 -1.38
CA THR A 124 4.30 -2.43 -1.69
C THR A 124 5.81 -2.31 -1.63
N TRP A 125 6.37 -1.26 -2.25
CA TRP A 125 7.80 -1.01 -2.10
C TRP A 125 8.16 -0.68 -0.64
N SER A 126 7.31 0.04 0.08
CA SER A 126 7.50 0.37 1.51
C SER A 126 6.20 0.50 2.28
N ASP A 127 6.28 0.75 3.59
CA ASP A 127 5.11 1.02 4.44
C ASP A 127 4.29 2.26 4.05
N TRP A 128 4.85 3.14 3.22
CA TRP A 128 4.26 4.44 2.95
C TRP A 128 2.89 4.34 2.27
N ASP A 129 2.71 3.48 1.27
CA ASP A 129 1.47 3.40 0.48
C ASP A 129 0.23 3.05 1.32
N LEU A 130 0.24 1.86 1.93
CA LEU A 130 -0.91 1.32 2.66
C LEU A 130 -0.94 1.73 4.13
N GLY A 131 0.23 1.92 4.75
CA GLY A 131 0.38 2.24 6.17
C GLY A 131 0.32 3.73 6.47
N VAL A 132 0.68 4.59 5.51
CA VAL A 132 0.70 6.04 5.69
C VAL A 132 -0.30 6.72 4.76
N CYS A 133 -0.04 6.74 3.46
CA CYS A 133 -0.77 7.52 2.46
C CYS A 133 -2.26 7.17 2.47
N LEU A 134 -2.61 5.94 2.09
CA LEU A 134 -4.01 5.51 2.04
C LEU A 134 -4.68 5.50 3.41
N HIS A 135 -3.95 5.11 4.47
CA HIS A 135 -4.51 5.03 5.82
C HIS A 135 -4.94 6.41 6.33
N TYR A 136 -4.03 7.39 6.27
CA TYR A 136 -4.31 8.72 6.79
C TYR A 136 -5.23 9.51 5.87
N GLU A 137 -5.16 9.35 4.54
CA GLU A 137 -6.12 9.97 3.65
C GLU A 137 -7.55 9.45 3.90
N CYS A 138 -7.74 8.13 4.01
CA CYS A 138 -9.04 7.56 4.37
C CYS A 138 -9.55 8.13 5.70
N LYS A 139 -8.67 8.21 6.71
CA LYS A 139 -9.04 8.72 8.04
C LYS A 139 -9.48 10.19 7.99
N ARG A 140 -8.74 11.04 7.28
CA ARG A 140 -9.03 12.48 7.14
C ARG A 140 -10.33 12.72 6.37
N LYS A 141 -10.57 11.93 5.31
CA LYS A 141 -11.77 12.00 4.46
C LYS A 141 -12.96 11.18 4.98
N GLN A 142 -12.85 10.56 6.16
CA GLN A 142 -13.87 9.70 6.76
C GLN A 142 -14.31 8.54 5.83
N LEU A 143 -13.38 8.02 5.04
CA LEU A 143 -13.59 6.89 4.14
C LEU A 143 -13.25 5.58 4.84
N ARG A 144 -14.01 4.53 4.53
CA ARG A 144 -13.68 3.18 4.98
C ARG A 144 -12.57 2.59 4.11
N LYS A 145 -11.37 2.45 4.67
CA LYS A 145 -10.29 1.67 4.04
C LYS A 145 -10.72 0.18 3.95
N PRO A 146 -10.60 -0.47 2.77
CA PRO A 146 -10.86 -1.91 2.64
C PRO A 146 -9.98 -2.74 3.60
N ASP A 147 -10.59 -3.62 4.38
CA ASP A 147 -9.90 -4.41 5.43
C ASP A 147 -8.80 -5.32 4.83
N ILE A 148 -8.95 -5.76 3.58
CA ILE A 148 -7.96 -6.58 2.87
C ILE A 148 -6.62 -5.85 2.66
N LEU A 149 -6.62 -4.51 2.68
CA LEU A 149 -5.43 -3.66 2.53
C LEU A 149 -4.72 -3.36 3.86
N ASN A 150 -5.11 -4.04 4.95
CA ASN A 150 -4.49 -3.86 6.27
C ASN A 150 -3.35 -4.83 6.55
N SER A 151 -3.03 -5.75 5.65
CA SER A 151 -1.85 -6.62 5.74
C SER A 151 -1.12 -6.67 4.41
N TRP A 152 0.19 -6.48 4.42
CA TRP A 152 1.02 -6.48 3.21
C TRP A 152 2.46 -6.91 3.48
N ILE A 153 3.18 -7.11 2.38
CA ILE A 153 4.61 -7.36 2.33
C ILE A 153 5.30 -6.05 1.95
N ASP A 154 6.18 -5.55 2.81
CA ASP A 154 7.14 -4.49 2.52
C ASP A 154 8.31 -5.14 1.76
N LEU A 155 8.34 -4.93 0.44
CA LEU A 155 9.33 -5.58 -0.42
C LEU A 155 10.73 -5.04 -0.16
N ARG A 156 10.89 -3.76 0.17
CA ARG A 156 12.19 -3.17 0.50
C ARG A 156 12.76 -3.75 1.79
N ALA A 157 11.95 -3.94 2.83
CA ALA A 157 12.36 -4.60 4.06
C ALA A 157 12.75 -6.06 3.80
N THR A 158 11.93 -6.77 3.02
CA THR A 158 12.20 -8.15 2.60
C THR A 158 13.52 -8.25 1.81
N TYR A 159 13.73 -7.34 0.86
CA TYR A 159 14.95 -7.24 0.05
C TYR A 159 16.19 -7.04 0.94
N LYS A 160 16.12 -6.11 1.89
CA LYS A 160 17.23 -5.80 2.80
C LYS A 160 17.67 -7.02 3.61
N VAL A 161 16.71 -7.78 4.12
CA VAL A 161 16.98 -9.00 4.89
C VAL A 161 17.52 -10.09 3.99
N PHE A 162 16.88 -10.32 2.84
CA PHE A 162 17.23 -11.42 1.95
C PHE A 162 18.61 -11.27 1.30
N TYR A 163 18.92 -10.11 0.72
CA TYR A 163 20.21 -9.87 0.07
C TYR A 163 21.28 -9.31 1.01
N SER A 164 20.92 -8.94 2.25
CA SER A 164 21.81 -8.24 3.18
C SER A 164 22.39 -6.94 2.59
N ARG A 165 21.55 -6.17 1.86
CA ARG A 165 21.93 -4.92 1.17
C ARG A 165 20.96 -3.79 1.48
N LYS A 166 21.40 -2.54 1.32
CA LYS A 166 20.54 -1.35 1.42
C LYS A 166 20.42 -0.69 0.04
N PRO A 167 19.31 -0.91 -0.69
CA PRO A 167 19.17 -0.36 -2.02
C PRO A 167 18.88 1.15 -2.00
N GLN A 168 19.37 1.84 -3.03
CA GLN A 168 19.05 3.25 -3.32
C GLN A 168 17.71 3.33 -4.05
N GLY A 169 16.61 3.21 -3.31
CA GLY A 169 15.26 3.18 -3.88
C GLY A 169 14.97 1.90 -4.68
N LEU A 170 13.82 1.88 -5.37
CA LEU A 170 13.38 0.73 -6.17
C LEU A 170 14.34 0.49 -7.35
N LYS A 171 14.69 1.54 -8.10
CA LYS A 171 15.65 1.46 -9.20
C LYS A 171 17.00 0.88 -8.79
N GLY A 172 17.56 1.33 -7.67
CA GLY A 172 18.81 0.76 -7.15
C GLY A 172 18.69 -0.73 -6.84
N ALA A 173 17.56 -1.16 -6.25
CA ALA A 173 17.32 -2.58 -5.96
C ALA A 173 17.23 -3.45 -7.23
N LEU A 174 16.61 -2.93 -8.29
CA LEU A 174 16.53 -3.58 -9.61
C LEU A 174 17.91 -3.69 -10.25
N GLN A 175 18.67 -2.60 -10.26
CA GLN A 175 20.03 -2.56 -10.80
C GLN A 175 20.96 -3.54 -10.09
N ASP A 176 20.87 -3.63 -8.75
CA ASP A 176 21.66 -4.53 -7.91
C ASP A 176 21.48 -6.02 -8.26
N VAL A 177 20.34 -6.37 -8.86
CA VAL A 177 20.02 -7.72 -9.33
C VAL A 177 20.06 -7.85 -10.86
N GLY A 178 20.52 -6.82 -11.57
CA GLY A 178 20.67 -6.83 -13.03
C GLY A 178 19.36 -6.69 -13.81
N ILE A 179 18.34 -6.06 -13.23
CA ILE A 179 17.10 -5.69 -13.91
C ILE A 179 17.19 -4.21 -14.31
N ILE A 180 16.87 -3.93 -15.57
CA ILE A 180 16.75 -2.55 -16.08
C ILE A 180 15.32 -2.09 -15.81
N PHE A 181 15.18 -0.90 -15.22
CA PHE A 181 13.88 -0.29 -14.99
C PHE A 181 13.16 -0.07 -16.33
N ALA A 182 11.93 -0.56 -16.45
CA ALA A 182 11.10 -0.38 -17.64
C ALA A 182 10.06 0.73 -17.41
N GLY A 183 9.87 1.61 -18.39
CA GLY A 183 8.91 2.72 -18.27
C GLY A 183 9.49 3.94 -17.58
N ARG A 184 8.65 4.70 -16.88
CA ARG A 184 9.01 5.97 -16.22
C ARG A 184 9.04 5.79 -14.70
N GLU A 185 10.16 6.16 -14.07
CA GLU A 185 10.22 6.25 -12.60
C GLU A 185 9.18 7.25 -12.08
N HIS A 186 8.54 6.95 -10.95
CA HIS A 186 7.45 7.76 -10.38
C HIS A 186 6.18 7.80 -11.25
N SER A 187 6.01 6.84 -12.16
CA SER A 187 4.70 6.46 -12.65
C SER A 187 4.28 5.22 -11.86
N GLY A 188 3.22 5.32 -11.08
CA GLY A 188 2.86 4.27 -10.13
C GLY A 188 2.63 2.92 -10.81
N LEU A 189 2.07 2.89 -12.03
CA LEU A 189 1.86 1.64 -12.76
C LEU A 189 3.19 1.00 -13.19
N ASP A 190 4.13 1.80 -13.69
CA ASP A 190 5.45 1.30 -14.07
C ASP A 190 6.24 0.85 -12.82
N ASP A 191 6.18 1.60 -11.73
CA ASP A 191 6.78 1.22 -10.45
C ASP A 191 6.17 -0.07 -9.88
N SER A 192 4.84 -0.27 -10.01
CA SER A 192 4.16 -1.50 -9.63
C SER A 192 4.64 -2.70 -10.45
N ARG A 193 4.78 -2.57 -11.77
CA ARG A 193 5.31 -3.62 -12.66
C ARG A 193 6.76 -3.97 -12.33
N ASN A 194 7.60 -2.96 -12.16
CA ASN A 194 9.01 -3.17 -11.82
C ASN A 194 9.17 -3.82 -10.43
N THR A 195 8.36 -3.40 -9.45
CA THR A 195 8.30 -4.04 -8.13
C THR A 195 7.85 -5.50 -8.23
N ALA A 196 6.89 -5.83 -9.10
CA ALA A 196 6.50 -7.21 -9.38
C ALA A 196 7.66 -8.03 -9.98
N HIS A 197 8.40 -7.48 -10.95
CA HIS A 197 9.58 -8.13 -11.51
C HIS A 197 10.69 -8.35 -10.46
N LEU A 198 10.89 -7.40 -9.55
CA LEU A 198 11.82 -7.55 -8.44
C LEU A 198 11.36 -8.67 -7.48
N ALA A 199 10.08 -8.69 -7.12
CA ALA A 199 9.50 -9.73 -6.28
C ALA A 199 9.68 -11.12 -6.91
N TRP A 200 9.40 -11.25 -8.21
CA TRP A 200 9.64 -12.48 -8.95
C TRP A 200 11.11 -12.89 -8.95
N ARG A 201 12.02 -11.93 -9.20
CA ARG A 201 13.46 -12.21 -9.14
C ARG A 201 13.90 -12.70 -7.76
N MET A 202 13.41 -12.07 -6.69
CA MET A 202 13.66 -12.50 -5.32
C MET A 202 13.16 -13.93 -5.07
N ILE A 203 11.96 -14.28 -5.54
CA ILE A 203 11.41 -15.64 -5.46
C ILE A 203 12.32 -16.64 -6.18
N ARG A 204 12.79 -16.30 -7.38
CA ARG A 204 13.72 -17.14 -8.16
C ARG A 204 15.06 -17.35 -7.46
N ASP A 205 15.55 -16.33 -6.77
CA ASP A 205 16.81 -16.38 -6.02
C ASP A 205 16.68 -17.13 -4.69
N GLY A 206 15.46 -17.50 -4.27
CA GLY A 206 15.22 -18.32 -3.08
C GLY A 206 14.50 -17.61 -1.93
N CYS A 207 14.04 -16.37 -2.14
CA CYS A 207 13.27 -15.64 -1.14
C CYS A 207 11.88 -16.26 -0.97
N VAL A 208 11.44 -16.40 0.28
CA VAL A 208 10.06 -16.80 0.63
C VAL A 208 9.31 -15.56 1.09
N MET A 209 8.26 -15.21 0.37
CA MET A 209 7.45 -14.03 0.65
C MET A 209 6.57 -14.24 1.89
N LYS A 210 6.56 -13.27 2.80
CA LYS A 210 5.83 -13.30 4.07
C LYS A 210 5.22 -11.94 4.37
N ILE A 211 4.04 -11.92 4.98
CA ILE A 211 3.46 -10.68 5.52
C ILE A 211 4.45 -10.07 6.52
N THR A 212 4.80 -8.81 6.31
CA THR A 212 5.74 -8.07 7.17
C THR A 212 5.04 -7.00 8.00
N LYS A 213 3.79 -6.64 7.62
CA LYS A 213 3.02 -5.56 8.23
C LYS A 213 1.55 -5.95 8.33
N THR A 214 0.96 -5.60 9.47
CA THR A 214 -0.47 -5.66 9.72
C THR A 214 -0.86 -4.44 10.54
N LEU A 215 -1.92 -3.74 10.13
CA LEU A 215 -2.56 -2.73 10.95
C LEU A 215 -3.56 -3.44 11.86
N ASP A 216 -3.22 -3.59 13.13
CA ASP A 216 -4.16 -4.12 14.11
C ASP A 216 -5.38 -3.21 14.17
N LYS A 217 -6.58 -3.79 14.05
CA LYS A 217 -7.76 -3.13 14.60
C LYS A 217 -7.49 -3.05 16.08
N VAL A 218 -7.39 -1.85 16.65
CA VAL A 218 -7.56 -1.69 18.09
C VAL A 218 -8.89 -2.37 18.39
N SER A 219 -8.84 -3.56 18.96
CA SER A 219 -9.99 -4.19 19.57
C SER A 219 -10.37 -3.22 20.67
N THR A 220 -11.45 -2.45 20.47
CA THR A 220 -12.05 -1.73 21.59
C THR A 220 -12.29 -2.81 22.64
N PRO A 221 -11.61 -2.78 23.79
CA PRO A 221 -11.83 -3.80 24.79
C PRO A 221 -13.30 -3.69 25.18
N CYS A 222 -14.04 -4.78 25.02
CA CYS A 222 -15.41 -4.88 25.51
C CYS A 222 -15.36 -4.91 27.05
N PHE A 223 -15.06 -3.77 27.68
CA PHE A 223 -15.06 -3.60 29.13
C PHE A 223 -16.05 -2.51 29.59
N LEU A 224 -16.94 -2.03 28.70
CA LEU A 224 -17.92 -0.98 29.03
C LEU A 224 -19.39 -1.40 28.92
N LEU A 225 -19.71 -2.69 29.07
CA LEU A 225 -21.10 -3.14 29.28
C LEU A 225 -21.27 -4.04 30.51
N ALA A 226 -20.41 -3.87 31.52
CA ALA A 226 -20.56 -4.59 32.78
C ALA A 226 -20.42 -3.71 34.03
N PHE A 227 -20.70 -2.40 33.96
CA PHE A 227 -21.12 -1.65 35.15
C PHE A 227 -22.02 -0.51 34.71
N GLY A 228 -23.31 -0.65 34.98
CA GLY A 228 -24.25 0.47 34.91
C GLY A 228 -23.88 1.49 35.97
N LEU A 229 -23.19 2.56 35.57
CA LEU A 229 -23.04 3.76 36.36
C LEU A 229 -23.22 4.98 35.45
N SER A 230 -24.34 5.65 35.68
CA SER A 230 -24.57 7.04 35.28
C SER A 230 -23.44 7.91 35.87
N VAL A 231 -22.71 8.65 35.02
CA VAL A 231 -21.90 9.77 35.47
C VAL A 231 -22.26 10.99 34.65
N VAL A 232 -22.91 11.91 35.34
CA VAL A 232 -23.22 13.28 34.96
C VAL A 232 -21.92 14.10 34.99
N GLY A 233 -21.71 14.95 33.98
CA GLY A 233 -20.99 16.22 34.15
C GLY A 233 -19.46 16.25 33.95
N SER A 234 -19.07 16.96 32.90
CA SER A 234 -18.04 18.02 32.87
C SER A 234 -16.54 17.70 33.07
N HIS A 235 -15.80 18.05 32.01
CA HIS A 235 -14.39 18.50 31.96
C HIS A 235 -13.22 17.53 32.17
N ASN A 236 -12.30 17.61 31.19
CA ASN A 236 -10.91 17.18 31.18
C ASN A 236 -10.60 15.68 31.15
N LEU A 237 -10.49 15.16 29.92
CA LEU A 237 -9.64 14.01 29.62
C LEU A 237 -8.83 14.26 28.33
N PHE A 238 -8.13 15.40 28.30
CA PHE A 238 -6.94 15.57 27.47
C PHE A 238 -5.75 15.50 28.44
N VAL A 239 -4.62 14.97 27.96
CA VAL A 239 -3.40 14.66 28.73
C VAL A 239 -3.44 13.27 29.36
N TYR A 240 -3.08 12.23 28.58
CA TYR A 240 -2.17 11.15 28.98
C TYR A 240 -2.03 10.20 27.79
N LEU A 241 -1.05 10.47 26.92
CA LEU A 241 -0.30 9.52 26.07
C LEU A 241 0.66 10.33 25.17
N TRP A 242 1.54 11.10 25.81
CA TRP A 242 2.72 11.67 25.17
C TRP A 242 3.92 11.31 26.03
N ASN A 243 4.41 10.08 25.91
CA ASN A 243 5.71 9.64 26.40
C ASN A 243 6.04 8.24 25.90
N LEU A 244 6.36 8.12 24.61
CA LEU A 244 7.36 7.16 24.12
C LEU A 244 8.22 7.89 23.08
N GLY A 245 9.53 7.82 23.29
CA GLY A 245 10.56 8.73 22.78
C GLY A 245 10.93 8.63 21.28
N PRO A 246 12.02 9.30 20.87
CA PRO A 246 12.27 9.68 19.50
C PRO A 246 12.95 8.56 18.71
N SER A 247 12.24 7.97 17.74
CA SER A 247 12.84 7.17 16.67
C SER A 247 12.01 7.28 15.38
N TYR A 248 11.83 8.52 14.91
CA TYR A 248 11.39 8.81 13.54
C TYR A 248 12.23 9.97 12.99
N LYS A 249 13.53 9.75 12.89
CA LYS A 249 14.44 10.53 12.05
C LYS A 249 14.96 9.58 10.99
N GLU A 250 14.81 9.97 9.72
CA GLU A 250 15.17 9.26 8.48
C GLU A 250 14.01 8.63 7.70
N PHE A 251 13.03 9.44 7.29
CA PHE A 251 12.29 9.20 6.04
C PHE A 251 11.88 10.55 5.42
N TYR A 252 12.88 11.27 4.92
CA TYR A 252 12.71 12.36 3.95
C TYR A 252 13.96 12.43 3.06
N CYS A 253 14.09 11.44 2.18
CA CYS A 253 14.87 11.54 0.96
C CYS A 253 14.03 10.99 -0.18
#